data_AF-A0A413PDT7-F1
#
_entry.id   AF-A0A413PDT7-F1
#
_cell.length_a   1.000
_cell.length_b   1.000
_cell.length_c   1.000
_cell.angle_alpha   90.00
_cell.angle_beta   90.00
_cell.angle_gamma   90.00
#
_symmetry.space_group_name_H-M   'P 1'
#
loop_
_entity.id
_entity.type
_entity.pdbx_description
1 polymer ?
#
loop_
_entity_poly.entity_id
_entity_poly.type
_entity_poly.pdbx_seq_one_letter_code
_entity_poly.pdbx_strand_id
1 'polypeptide(L)'
;MKNKWLNIILIICMIIMQRVVIQMSGYEVYQLPFASTLFIFDNQTSNLVQILYAYIPLPFVLFYFSGNAREITTGYGKLWLIRSYSRERLYLKNAILSAAKLACIVIGQTIIFLICDGTWNNLSSIKLIQVIVTYFVGVWALVQLQFLLELFMDASISNIFVNIFCVVSLIIGNSVLINRDLSRIGVMLFPNMLFGTRSGIIYQKNIYVRYETSIIYVIILLVVLNIISIIKYKKTDIY
;
A
#
# COMPACT_ATOMS: atom_id res chain seq x y z
N MET A 1 -1.90 -23.53 9.26
CA MET A 1 -3.13 -22.75 9.46
C MET A 1 -2.75 -21.34 9.87
N LYS A 2 -3.11 -20.33 9.07
CA LYS A 2 -2.79 -18.92 9.35
C LYS A 2 -3.69 -18.44 10.50
N ASN A 3 -3.14 -18.10 11.65
CA ASN A 3 -3.95 -17.61 12.77
C ASN A 3 -4.34 -16.14 12.49
N LYS A 4 -5.53 -15.94 11.91
CA LYS A 4 -6.00 -14.63 11.44
C LYS A 4 -6.05 -13.58 12.57
N TRP A 5 -6.33 -14.01 13.79
CA TRP A 5 -6.32 -13.16 14.99
C TRP A 5 -4.93 -12.64 15.35
N LEU A 6 -3.93 -13.53 15.32
CA LEU A 6 -2.55 -13.15 15.61
C LEU A 6 -2.03 -12.13 14.59
N ASN A 7 -2.39 -12.26 13.31
CA ASN A 7 -2.02 -11.28 12.29
C ASN A 7 -2.65 -9.90 12.52
N ILE A 8 -3.91 -9.84 12.96
CA ILE A 8 -4.58 -8.57 13.28
C ILE A 8 -3.91 -7.89 14.48
N ILE A 9 -3.61 -8.65 15.53
CA ILE A 9 -2.90 -8.15 16.72
C ILE A 9 -1.52 -7.59 16.31
N LEU A 10 -0.78 -8.32 15.48
CA LEU A 10 0.51 -7.86 14.97
C LEU A 10 0.41 -6.55 14.19
N ILE A 11 -0.59 -6.41 13.30
CA ILE A 11 -0.81 -5.16 12.55
C ILE A 11 -1.06 -4.00 13.51
N ILE A 12 -1.94 -4.17 14.51
CA ILE A 12 -2.25 -3.13 15.50
C ILE A 12 -0.99 -2.75 16.29
N CYS A 13 -0.22 -3.71 16.77
CA CYS A 13 1.05 -3.46 17.46
C CYS A 13 2.04 -2.67 16.60
N MET A 14 2.14 -2.99 15.31
CA MET A 14 3.07 -2.33 14.39
C MET A 14 2.62 -0.91 14.03
N ILE A 15 1.31 -0.65 13.96
CA ILE A 15 0.76 0.71 13.82
C ILE A 15 1.07 1.55 15.06
N ILE A 16 0.92 0.98 16.26
CA ILE A 16 1.26 1.66 17.52
C ILE A 16 2.77 1.95 17.57
N MET A 17 3.60 0.96 17.20
CA MET A 17 5.05 1.13 17.12
C MET A 17 5.44 2.26 16.15
N GLN A 18 4.86 2.28 14.94
CA GLN A 18 5.08 3.34 13.97
C GLN A 18 4.75 4.71 14.57
N ARG A 19 3.62 4.83 15.26
CA ARG A 19 3.20 6.08 15.91
C ARG A 19 4.25 6.57 16.92
N VAL A 20 4.67 5.70 17.84
CA VAL A 20 5.66 6.04 18.88
C VAL A 20 6.97 6.52 18.25
N VAL A 21 7.46 5.79 17.25
CA VAL A 21 8.72 6.12 16.57
C VAL A 21 8.64 7.49 15.89
N ILE A 22 7.52 7.80 15.23
CA ILE A 22 7.35 9.11 14.58
C ILE A 22 7.28 10.24 15.61
N GLN A 23 6.60 10.04 16.75
CA GLN A 23 6.54 11.04 17.82
C GLN A 23 7.92 11.31 18.43
N MET A 24 8.75 10.30 18.60
CA MET A 24 10.10 10.44 19.15
C MET A 24 11.11 11.01 18.14
N SER A 25 10.77 11.04 16.85
CA SER A 25 11.72 11.40 15.79
C SER A 25 12.11 12.88 15.77
N GLY A 26 11.32 13.76 16.40
CA GLY A 26 11.57 15.21 16.44
C GLY A 26 11.42 15.92 15.09
N TYR A 27 11.03 15.22 14.02
CA TYR A 27 10.75 15.83 12.72
C TYR A 27 9.45 16.64 12.77
N GLU A 28 9.39 17.74 12.01
CA GLU A 28 8.11 18.42 11.74
C GLU A 28 7.29 17.59 10.76
N VAL A 29 6.16 17.09 11.23
CA VAL A 29 5.33 16.12 10.52
C VAL A 29 3.88 16.60 10.46
N TYR A 30 3.23 16.36 9.34
CA TYR A 30 1.84 16.73 9.14
C TYR A 30 0.89 15.72 9.79
N GLN A 31 -0.38 16.11 9.96
CA GLN A 31 -1.45 15.19 10.38
C GLN A 31 -1.45 13.90 9.54
N LEU A 32 -1.75 12.77 10.18
CA LEU A 32 -1.71 11.41 9.61
C LEU A 32 -0.37 11.06 8.93
N PRO A 33 0.76 11.09 9.66
CA PRO A 33 2.11 10.97 9.10
C PRO A 33 2.37 9.66 8.38
N PHE A 34 1.72 8.57 8.82
CA PHE A 34 1.82 7.29 8.15
C PHE A 34 1.48 7.36 6.65
N ALA A 35 0.66 8.34 6.25
CA ALA A 35 0.26 8.58 4.87
C ALA A 35 0.75 9.95 4.35
N SER A 36 0.88 10.97 5.21
CA SER A 36 1.28 12.31 4.76
C SER A 36 2.79 12.45 4.61
N THR A 37 3.60 11.73 5.39
CA THR A 37 5.04 12.02 5.54
C THR A 37 5.93 10.99 4.87
N LEU A 38 6.64 11.42 3.85
CA LEU A 38 7.89 10.83 3.39
C LEU A 38 8.71 11.93 2.71
N PHE A 39 9.34 12.76 3.54
CA PHE A 39 10.10 13.91 3.08
C PHE A 39 11.40 13.44 2.41
N ILE A 40 11.82 14.18 1.39
CA ILE A 40 13.17 14.05 0.83
C ILE A 40 14.05 15.13 1.44
N PHE A 41 14.99 14.71 2.27
CA PHE A 41 16.04 15.54 2.86
C PHE A 41 17.32 15.49 2.02
N ASP A 42 18.18 16.47 2.23
CA ASP A 42 19.51 16.49 1.60
C ASP A 42 20.43 15.39 2.16
N ASN A 43 20.20 14.97 3.42
CA ASN A 43 20.98 13.90 4.06
C ASN A 43 20.40 12.50 3.77
N GLN A 44 21.23 11.60 3.24
CA GLN A 44 20.84 10.24 2.90
C GLN A 44 20.40 9.43 4.12
N THR A 45 21.01 9.64 5.28
CA THR A 45 20.66 8.88 6.50
C THR A 45 19.24 9.21 6.97
N SER A 46 18.87 10.49 6.98
CA SER A 46 17.51 10.94 7.33
C SER A 46 16.46 10.37 6.38
N ASN A 47 16.78 10.27 5.08
CA ASN A 47 15.88 9.66 4.09
C ASN A 47 15.64 8.17 4.35
N LEU A 48 16.69 7.41 4.67
CA LEU A 48 16.57 5.99 5.00
C LEU A 48 15.76 5.78 6.29
N VAL A 49 16.00 6.61 7.30
CA VAL A 49 15.27 6.55 8.57
C VAL A 49 13.77 6.83 8.37
N GLN A 50 13.40 7.84 7.58
CA GLN A 50 11.99 8.09 7.27
C GLN A 50 11.34 6.98 6.45
N ILE A 51 12.04 6.42 5.46
CA ILE A 51 11.54 5.26 4.72
C ILE A 51 11.26 4.10 5.68
N LEU A 52 12.18 3.83 6.62
CA LEU A 52 12.00 2.78 7.61
C LEU A 52 10.73 3.03 8.44
N TYR A 53 10.55 4.23 8.96
CA TYR A 53 9.39 4.58 9.80
C TYR A 53 8.06 4.48 9.05
N ALA A 54 8.03 4.96 7.80
CA ALA A 54 6.85 4.85 6.94
C ALA A 54 6.53 3.39 6.58
N TYR A 55 7.56 2.56 6.43
CA TYR A 55 7.43 1.18 5.96
C TYR A 55 7.02 0.17 7.05
N ILE A 56 7.25 0.45 8.34
CA ILE A 56 6.95 -0.48 9.47
C ILE A 56 5.64 -1.27 9.32
N PRO A 57 4.47 -0.65 9.10
CA PRO A 57 3.20 -1.41 9.07
C PRO A 57 2.98 -2.17 7.74
N LEU A 58 3.63 -1.76 6.64
CA LEU A 58 3.31 -2.27 5.30
C LEU A 58 3.57 -3.78 5.14
N PRO A 59 4.71 -4.36 5.58
CA PRO A 59 4.94 -5.80 5.52
C PRO A 59 3.87 -6.62 6.21
N PHE A 60 3.34 -6.13 7.34
CA PHE A 60 2.34 -6.86 8.13
C PHE A 60 0.97 -6.81 7.47
N VAL A 61 0.62 -5.69 6.85
CA VAL A 61 -0.58 -5.58 6.01
C VAL A 61 -0.48 -6.54 4.83
N LEU A 62 0.63 -6.56 4.10
CA LEU A 62 0.85 -7.48 2.98
C LEU A 62 0.84 -8.96 3.43
N PHE A 63 1.45 -9.24 4.58
CA PHE A 63 1.42 -10.56 5.19
C PHE A 63 -0.02 -10.98 5.55
N TYR A 64 -0.87 -10.08 6.03
CA TYR A 64 -2.28 -10.39 6.31
C TYR A 64 -3.04 -10.84 5.06
N PHE A 65 -2.82 -10.16 3.92
CA PHE A 65 -3.46 -10.51 2.65
C PHE A 65 -2.82 -11.70 1.92
N SER A 66 -1.62 -12.12 2.33
CA SER A 66 -0.91 -13.21 1.66
C SER A 66 -1.68 -14.53 1.65
N GLY A 67 -1.73 -15.18 0.50
CA GLY A 67 -2.41 -16.46 0.29
C GLY A 67 -3.91 -16.35 0.07
N ASN A 68 -4.50 -15.15 0.14
CA ASN A 68 -5.92 -14.96 -0.15
C ASN A 68 -6.24 -15.30 -1.62
N ALA A 69 -5.33 -15.07 -2.57
CA ALA A 69 -5.55 -15.46 -3.96
C ALA A 69 -5.48 -16.99 -4.13
N ARG A 70 -4.57 -17.64 -3.39
CA ARG A 70 -4.38 -19.10 -3.42
C ARG A 70 -5.53 -19.88 -2.75
N GLU A 71 -6.21 -19.30 -1.75
CA GLU A 71 -7.44 -19.86 -1.17
C GLU A 71 -8.60 -19.95 -2.20
N ILE A 72 -8.54 -19.18 -3.29
CA ILE A 72 -9.52 -19.23 -4.39
C ILE A 72 -9.14 -20.30 -5.43
N THR A 73 -7.85 -20.57 -5.62
CA THR A 73 -7.37 -21.61 -6.55
C THR A 73 -7.31 -22.99 -5.89
N THR A 74 -7.24 -23.07 -4.55
CA THR A 74 -7.10 -24.31 -3.79
C THR A 74 -8.07 -24.35 -2.60
N GLY A 75 -8.69 -25.51 -2.32
CA GLY A 75 -9.60 -25.67 -1.18
C GLY A 75 -11.01 -25.13 -1.44
N TYR A 76 -11.45 -24.10 -0.69
CA TYR A 76 -12.83 -23.60 -0.73
C TYR A 76 -13.25 -23.06 -2.10
N GLY A 77 -12.36 -22.46 -2.90
CA GLY A 77 -12.68 -22.00 -4.25
C GLY A 77 -13.21 -23.11 -5.18
N LYS A 78 -12.75 -24.36 -4.98
CA LYS A 78 -13.24 -25.56 -5.68
C LYS A 78 -14.72 -25.80 -5.43
N LEU A 79 -15.16 -25.69 -4.17
CA LEU A 79 -16.57 -25.89 -3.78
C LEU A 79 -17.50 -24.84 -4.41
N TRP A 80 -17.02 -23.60 -4.57
CA TRP A 80 -17.82 -22.52 -5.15
C TRP A 80 -17.94 -22.63 -6.67
N LEU A 81 -16.92 -23.13 -7.36
CA LEU A 81 -16.96 -23.40 -8.80
C LEU A 81 -17.87 -24.58 -9.16
N ILE A 82 -17.90 -25.61 -8.31
CA ILE A 82 -18.85 -26.74 -8.46
C ILE A 82 -20.31 -26.24 -8.34
N ARG A 83 -20.55 -25.17 -7.58
CA ARG A 83 -21.86 -24.49 -7.47
C ARG A 83 -22.12 -23.45 -8.58
N SER A 84 -21.53 -23.63 -9.76
CA SER A 84 -21.78 -22.84 -10.98
C SER A 84 -21.59 -21.31 -10.87
N TYR A 85 -20.69 -20.84 -9.99
CA TYR A 85 -20.24 -19.44 -10.02
C TYR A 85 -19.23 -19.19 -11.15
N SER A 86 -19.37 -18.06 -11.85
CA SER A 86 -18.37 -17.63 -12.84
C SER A 86 -17.05 -17.24 -12.16
N ARG A 87 -15.93 -17.70 -12.74
CA ARG A 87 -14.56 -17.45 -12.25
C ARG A 87 -14.30 -15.95 -12.01
N GLU A 88 -14.79 -15.09 -12.88
CA GLU A 88 -14.65 -13.64 -12.78
C GLU A 88 -15.32 -13.07 -11.53
N ARG A 89 -16.57 -13.47 -11.25
CA ARG A 89 -17.32 -12.99 -10.08
C ARG A 89 -16.67 -13.43 -8.78
N LEU A 90 -16.07 -14.62 -8.77
CA LEU A 90 -15.35 -15.14 -7.61
C LEU A 90 -14.10 -14.31 -7.29
N TYR A 91 -13.28 -14.01 -8.31
CA TYR A 91 -12.13 -13.13 -8.16
C TYR A 91 -12.55 -11.71 -7.72
N LEU A 92 -13.54 -11.11 -8.39
CA LEU A 92 -14.03 -9.78 -8.05
C LEU A 92 -14.61 -9.72 -6.63
N LYS A 93 -15.33 -10.74 -6.19
CA LYS A 93 -15.84 -10.84 -4.82
C LYS A 93 -14.69 -10.85 -3.80
N ASN A 94 -13.62 -11.60 -4.07
CA ASN A 94 -12.45 -11.60 -3.18
C ASN A 94 -11.69 -10.28 -3.20
N ALA A 95 -11.57 -9.64 -4.36
CA ALA A 95 -10.99 -8.30 -4.48
C ALA A 95 -11.81 -7.29 -3.67
N ILE A 96 -13.14 -7.24 -3.81
CA ILE A 96 -14.00 -6.33 -3.04
C ILE A 96 -13.92 -6.61 -1.53
N LEU A 97 -13.93 -7.89 -1.13
CA LEU A 97 -13.80 -8.27 0.28
C LEU A 97 -12.43 -7.84 0.85
N SER A 98 -11.38 -7.97 0.05
CA SER A 98 -10.04 -7.56 0.45
C SER A 98 -9.94 -6.02 0.54
N ALA A 99 -10.62 -5.28 -0.33
CA ALA A 99 -10.70 -3.82 -0.28
C ALA A 99 -11.40 -3.35 1.00
N ALA A 100 -12.50 -3.99 1.36
CA ALA A 100 -13.24 -3.69 2.59
C ALA A 100 -12.38 -3.93 3.84
N LYS A 101 -11.66 -5.07 3.89
CA LYS A 101 -10.72 -5.36 4.99
C LYS A 101 -9.60 -4.32 5.08
N LEU A 102 -9.06 -3.90 3.93
CA LEU A 102 -8.01 -2.88 3.88
C LEU A 102 -8.53 -1.52 4.35
N ALA A 103 -9.76 -1.16 3.96
CA ALA A 103 -10.41 0.07 4.43
C ALA A 103 -10.58 0.06 5.96
N CYS A 104 -10.98 -1.07 6.55
CA CYS A 104 -11.04 -1.21 8.01
C CYS A 104 -9.67 -0.99 8.68
N ILE A 105 -8.58 -1.50 8.10
CA ILE A 105 -7.22 -1.30 8.62
C ILE A 105 -6.81 0.19 8.54
N VAL A 106 -7.04 0.85 7.40
CA VAL A 106 -6.72 2.28 7.22
C VAL A 106 -7.54 3.14 8.17
N ILE A 107 -8.84 2.86 8.34
CA ILE A 107 -9.69 3.56 9.32
C ILE A 107 -9.15 3.34 10.73
N GLY A 108 -8.82 2.11 11.12
CA GLY A 108 -8.20 1.82 12.41
C GLY A 108 -6.89 2.57 12.63
N GLN A 109 -6.04 2.65 11.59
CA GLN A 109 -4.81 3.43 11.61
C GLN A 109 -5.09 4.93 11.80
N THR A 110 -6.07 5.51 11.09
CA THR A 110 -6.45 6.92 11.27
C THR A 110 -6.92 7.20 12.70
N ILE A 111 -7.73 6.31 13.28
CA ILE A 111 -8.23 6.46 14.66
C ILE A 111 -7.07 6.42 15.66
N ILE A 112 -6.14 5.47 15.54
CA ILE A 112 -4.96 5.36 16.43
C ILE A 112 -4.11 6.64 16.39
N PHE A 113 -3.95 7.24 15.21
CA PHE A 113 -3.20 8.49 15.05
C PHE A 113 -3.97 9.74 15.51
N LEU A 114 -5.30 9.69 15.62
CA LEU A 114 -6.14 10.79 16.10
C LEU A 114 -6.36 10.79 17.62
N ILE A 115 -6.41 9.61 18.26
CA ILE A 115 -6.80 9.48 19.69
C ILE A 115 -5.86 10.19 20.66
N CYS A 116 -4.58 10.35 20.30
CA CYS A 116 -3.59 10.75 21.28
C CYS A 116 -2.69 11.82 20.69
N ASP A 117 -2.76 12.99 21.33
CA ASP A 117 -2.23 14.27 20.87
C ASP A 117 -0.79 14.14 20.40
N GLY A 118 -0.53 14.66 19.21
CA GLY A 118 0.83 14.89 18.76
C GLY A 118 0.94 16.31 18.23
N THR A 119 2.17 16.81 18.23
CA THR A 119 2.55 18.11 17.69
C THR A 119 2.59 18.04 16.16
N TRP A 120 1.45 17.77 15.54
CA TRP A 120 1.33 17.61 14.09
C TRP A 120 0.96 18.95 13.44
N ASN A 121 1.54 19.24 12.29
CA ASN A 121 1.11 20.36 11.48
C ASN A 121 -0.27 20.07 10.87
N ASN A 122 -1.23 20.95 11.14
CA ASN A 122 -2.60 20.81 10.67
C ASN A 122 -2.66 20.91 9.14
N LEU A 123 -3.36 19.95 8.52
CA LEU A 123 -3.67 19.98 7.09
C LEU A 123 -5.09 20.51 6.89
N SER A 124 -5.32 21.19 5.77
CA SER A 124 -6.70 21.49 5.32
C SER A 124 -7.49 20.21 5.14
N SER A 125 -8.79 20.21 5.46
CA SER A 125 -9.67 19.03 5.38
C SER A 125 -9.64 18.35 3.99
N ILE A 126 -9.55 19.12 2.91
CA ILE A 126 -9.45 18.59 1.54
C ILE A 126 -8.17 17.77 1.35
N LYS A 127 -7.01 18.30 1.74
CA LYS A 127 -5.73 17.60 1.64
C LYS A 127 -5.70 16.35 2.51
N LEU A 128 -6.31 16.40 3.70
CA LEU A 128 -6.41 15.24 4.59
C LEU A 128 -7.15 14.09 3.91
N ILE A 129 -8.31 14.37 3.30
CA ILE A 129 -9.07 13.36 2.54
C ILE A 129 -8.24 12.82 1.38
N GLN A 130 -7.57 13.69 0.61
CA GLN A 130 -6.72 13.27 -0.49
C GLN A 130 -5.60 12.34 -0.03
N VAL A 131 -4.95 12.63 1.10
CA VAL A 131 -3.88 11.79 1.68
C VAL A 131 -4.42 10.40 2.04
N ILE A 132 -5.56 10.32 2.73
CA ILE A 132 -6.17 9.03 3.11
C ILE A 132 -6.54 8.22 1.86
N VAL A 133 -7.19 8.85 0.89
CA VAL A 133 -7.62 8.19 -0.36
C VAL A 133 -6.43 7.68 -1.14
N THR A 134 -5.38 8.49 -1.27
CA THR A 134 -4.18 8.12 -2.04
C THR A 134 -3.43 6.97 -1.38
N TYR A 135 -3.30 7.00 -0.06
CA TYR A 135 -2.72 5.91 0.71
C TYR A 135 -3.53 4.61 0.55
N PHE A 136 -4.86 4.68 0.70
CA PHE A 136 -5.74 3.53 0.49
C PHE A 136 -5.55 2.94 -0.92
N VAL A 137 -5.63 3.77 -1.96
CA VAL A 137 -5.52 3.35 -3.36
C VAL A 137 -4.15 2.74 -3.65
N GLY A 138 -3.07 3.31 -3.12
CA GLY A 138 -1.73 2.77 -3.36
C GLY A 138 -1.47 1.45 -2.61
N VAL A 139 -1.89 1.31 -1.35
CA VAL A 139 -1.72 0.03 -0.63
C VAL A 139 -2.63 -1.03 -1.26
N TRP A 140 -3.81 -0.63 -1.74
CA TRP A 140 -4.67 -1.48 -2.53
C TRP A 140 -4.00 -1.99 -3.81
N ALA A 141 -3.26 -1.12 -4.51
CA ALA A 141 -2.46 -1.52 -5.67
C ALA A 141 -1.36 -2.53 -5.33
N LEU A 142 -0.68 -2.38 -4.18
CA LEU A 142 0.29 -3.37 -3.70
C LEU A 142 -0.36 -4.73 -3.42
N VAL A 143 -1.53 -4.75 -2.78
CA VAL A 143 -2.26 -6.00 -2.52
C VAL A 143 -2.70 -6.67 -3.83
N GLN A 144 -3.15 -5.91 -4.82
CA GLN A 144 -3.51 -6.45 -6.13
C GLN A 144 -2.30 -6.98 -6.91
N LEU A 145 -1.16 -6.28 -6.84
CA LEU A 145 0.09 -6.77 -7.39
C LEU A 145 0.49 -8.10 -6.73
N GLN A 146 0.35 -8.21 -5.41
CA GLN A 146 0.61 -9.44 -4.70
C GLN A 146 -0.33 -10.57 -5.14
N PHE A 147 -1.63 -10.31 -5.25
CA PHE A 147 -2.59 -11.31 -5.73
C PHE A 147 -2.27 -11.80 -7.14
N LEU A 148 -1.85 -10.90 -8.02
CA LEU A 148 -1.41 -11.29 -9.36
C LEU A 148 -0.22 -12.25 -9.28
N LEU A 149 0.81 -11.92 -8.49
CA LEU A 149 2.00 -12.76 -8.33
C LEU A 149 1.67 -14.11 -7.69
N GLU A 150 0.73 -14.14 -6.73
CA GLU A 150 0.26 -15.38 -6.10
C GLU A 150 -0.42 -16.35 -7.09
N LEU A 151 -0.88 -15.87 -8.25
CA LEU A 151 -1.37 -16.72 -9.34
C LEU A 151 -0.24 -17.35 -10.17
N PHE A 152 0.99 -16.88 -10.02
CA PHE A 152 2.18 -17.40 -10.73
C PHE A 152 3.12 -18.19 -9.81
N MET A 153 3.21 -17.84 -8.54
CA MET A 153 4.19 -18.41 -7.60
C MET A 153 3.60 -18.56 -6.20
N ASP A 154 4.36 -19.18 -5.29
CA ASP A 154 3.93 -19.37 -3.91
C ASP A 154 3.65 -18.04 -3.18
N ALA A 155 2.70 -18.08 -2.24
CA ALA A 155 2.26 -16.90 -1.50
C ALA A 155 3.37 -16.23 -0.68
N SER A 156 4.29 -17.02 -0.13
CA SER A 156 5.44 -16.50 0.61
C SER A 156 6.43 -15.77 -0.30
N ILE A 157 6.73 -16.33 -1.48
CA ILE A 157 7.65 -15.74 -2.46
C ILE A 157 7.05 -14.45 -3.03
N SER A 158 5.75 -14.48 -3.35
CA SER A 158 5.01 -13.30 -3.82
C SER A 158 5.08 -12.15 -2.81
N ASN A 159 4.87 -12.45 -1.53
CA ASN A 159 4.96 -11.45 -0.47
C ASN A 159 6.39 -10.87 -0.37
N ILE A 160 7.43 -11.70 -0.36
CA ILE A 160 8.82 -11.24 -0.32
C ILE A 160 9.13 -10.32 -1.51
N PHE A 161 8.71 -10.71 -2.71
CA PHE A 161 8.94 -9.93 -3.93
C PHE A 161 8.30 -8.54 -3.86
N VAL A 162 7.03 -8.45 -3.44
CA VAL A 162 6.33 -7.16 -3.32
C VAL A 162 6.96 -6.26 -2.25
N ASN A 163 7.44 -6.85 -1.14
CA ASN A 163 8.15 -6.11 -0.10
C ASN A 163 9.47 -5.54 -0.64
N ILE A 164 10.28 -6.36 -1.33
CA ILE A 164 11.53 -5.90 -1.96
C ILE A 164 11.25 -4.79 -2.98
N PHE A 165 10.25 -4.98 -3.84
CA PHE A 165 9.84 -3.98 -4.81
C PHE A 165 9.46 -2.65 -4.14
N CYS A 166 8.69 -2.70 -3.06
CA CYS A 166 8.29 -1.52 -2.31
C CYS A 166 9.52 -0.77 -1.75
N VAL A 167 10.42 -1.47 -1.06
CA VAL A 167 11.62 -0.85 -0.48
C VAL A 167 12.53 -0.24 -1.54
N VAL A 168 12.84 -1.00 -2.60
CA VAL A 168 13.69 -0.53 -3.71
C VAL A 168 13.07 0.70 -4.39
N SER A 169 11.76 0.65 -4.62
CA SER A 169 11.01 1.78 -5.18
C SER A 169 11.13 3.04 -4.31
N LEU A 170 11.01 2.91 -2.98
CA LEU A 170 11.08 4.04 -2.07
C LEU A 170 12.48 4.66 -1.98
N ILE A 171 13.53 3.85 -2.11
CA ILE A 171 14.93 4.30 -2.13
C ILE A 171 15.22 5.05 -3.43
N ILE A 172 14.90 4.44 -4.59
CA ILE A 172 15.11 5.05 -5.91
C ILE A 172 14.28 6.33 -6.07
N GLY A 173 13.08 6.37 -5.47
CA GLY A 173 12.21 7.53 -5.50
C GLY A 173 12.88 8.83 -5.00
N ASN A 174 13.83 8.75 -4.06
CA ASN A 174 14.52 9.95 -3.56
C ASN A 174 15.25 10.72 -4.66
N SER A 175 15.98 10.03 -5.54
CA SER A 175 16.75 10.68 -6.61
C SER A 175 15.86 11.01 -7.82
N VAL A 176 14.92 10.12 -8.12
CA VAL A 176 14.10 10.19 -9.34
C VAL A 176 13.01 11.25 -9.23
N LEU A 177 12.44 11.48 -8.05
CA LEU A 177 11.37 12.49 -7.85
C LEU A 177 11.91 13.93 -7.81
N ILE A 178 13.19 14.10 -7.43
CA ILE A 178 13.87 15.40 -7.43
C ILE A 178 14.18 15.85 -8.86
N ASN A 179 14.50 14.93 -9.76
CA ASN A 179 14.90 15.29 -11.12
C ASN A 179 13.67 15.40 -12.04
N ARG A 180 13.48 16.54 -12.70
CA ARG A 180 12.32 16.83 -13.55
C ARG A 180 12.14 15.79 -14.66
N ASP A 181 13.22 15.37 -15.30
CA ASP A 181 13.15 14.45 -16.45
C ASP A 181 12.87 13.01 -16.00
N LEU A 182 13.36 12.63 -14.83
CA LEU A 182 13.18 11.30 -14.24
C LEU A 182 11.88 11.18 -13.44
N SER A 183 11.22 12.29 -13.09
CA SER A 183 9.99 12.32 -12.28
C SER A 183 8.90 11.36 -12.79
N ARG A 184 8.81 11.15 -14.11
CA ARG A 184 7.90 10.19 -14.75
C ARG A 184 8.19 8.73 -14.37
N ILE A 185 9.47 8.36 -14.28
CA ILE A 185 9.92 7.05 -13.81
C ILE A 185 9.57 6.89 -12.32
N GLY A 186 9.63 8.00 -11.56
CA GLY A 186 9.25 8.04 -10.15
C GLY A 186 7.77 7.72 -9.93
N VAL A 187 6.91 8.15 -10.85
CA VAL A 187 5.48 7.79 -10.85
C VAL A 187 5.25 6.33 -11.23
N MET A 188 6.04 5.76 -12.16
CA MET A 188 5.99 4.32 -12.46
C MET A 188 6.33 3.46 -11.25
N LEU A 189 7.25 3.93 -10.42
CA LEU A 189 7.57 3.41 -9.09
C LEU A 189 6.48 3.79 -8.08
N PHE A 190 5.27 3.27 -8.31
CA PHE A 190 4.05 3.69 -7.63
C PHE A 190 4.04 3.59 -6.10
N PRO A 191 4.84 2.73 -5.41
CA PRO A 191 4.94 2.80 -3.95
C PRO A 191 5.34 4.18 -3.43
N ASN A 192 6.04 4.99 -4.22
CA ASN A 192 6.34 6.38 -3.86
C ASN A 192 5.08 7.25 -3.75
N MET A 193 4.05 6.95 -4.53
CA MET A 193 2.83 7.73 -4.61
C MET A 193 1.88 7.48 -3.43
N LEU A 194 2.19 6.50 -2.57
CA LEU A 194 1.48 6.24 -1.31
C LEU A 194 1.45 7.46 -0.38
N PHE A 195 2.49 8.30 -0.46
CA PHE A 195 2.75 9.33 0.53
C PHE A 195 2.41 10.73 0.02
N GLY A 196 1.80 11.56 0.88
CA GLY A 196 1.28 12.89 0.54
C GLY A 196 2.32 13.88 0.03
N THR A 197 3.53 13.85 0.60
CA THR A 197 4.66 14.68 0.13
C THR A 197 5.17 14.26 -1.24
N ARG A 198 5.26 12.95 -1.51
CA ARG A 198 5.79 12.42 -2.78
C ARG A 198 4.78 12.39 -3.92
N SER A 199 3.50 12.29 -3.60
CA SER A 199 2.39 12.37 -4.56
C SER A 199 2.07 13.81 -4.99
N GLY A 200 2.62 14.82 -4.33
CA GLY A 200 2.40 16.22 -4.65
C GLY A 200 1.13 16.83 -4.03
N ILE A 201 0.51 16.16 -3.05
CA ILE A 201 -0.62 16.72 -2.26
C ILE A 201 -0.12 17.79 -1.29
N ILE A 202 1.01 17.49 -0.65
CA ILE A 202 1.72 18.39 0.24
C ILE A 202 2.92 18.94 -0.53
N TYR A 203 2.97 20.26 -0.66
CA TYR A 203 4.06 20.89 -1.37
C TYR A 203 5.36 20.73 -0.57
N GLN A 204 6.32 20.05 -1.20
CA GLN A 204 7.69 20.00 -0.73
C GLN A 204 8.60 20.53 -1.84
N LYS A 205 9.52 21.42 -1.47
CA LYS A 205 10.48 22.01 -2.40
C LYS A 205 11.24 20.88 -3.12
N ASN A 206 11.36 20.99 -4.44
CA ASN A 206 12.07 20.06 -5.34
C ASN A 206 11.35 18.77 -5.76
N ILE A 207 10.05 18.57 -5.47
CA ILE A 207 9.29 17.44 -6.04
C ILE A 207 8.49 17.90 -7.26
N TYR A 208 8.73 17.27 -8.41
CA TYR A 208 8.13 17.65 -9.70
C TYR A 208 6.89 16.84 -10.10
N VAL A 209 6.32 16.06 -9.17
CA VAL A 209 5.13 15.23 -9.43
C VAL A 209 3.87 16.01 -9.10
N ARG A 210 2.90 15.98 -10.03
CA ARG A 210 1.55 16.54 -9.81
C ARG A 210 0.62 15.45 -9.29
N TYR A 211 -0.16 15.80 -8.27
CA TYR A 211 -1.14 14.91 -7.65
C TYR A 211 -2.11 14.27 -8.66
N GLU A 212 -2.70 15.09 -9.54
CA GLU A 212 -3.65 14.63 -10.56
C GLU A 212 -3.05 13.53 -11.45
N THR A 213 -1.82 13.74 -11.91
CA THR A 213 -1.13 12.75 -12.76
C THR A 213 -0.78 11.48 -12.00
N SER A 214 -0.38 11.62 -10.73
CA SER A 214 -0.02 10.51 -9.86
C SER A 214 -1.22 9.60 -9.61
N ILE A 215 -2.35 10.15 -9.17
CA ILE A 215 -3.52 9.35 -8.82
C ILE A 215 -4.15 8.67 -10.03
N ILE A 216 -4.22 9.36 -11.18
CA ILE A 216 -4.71 8.78 -12.43
C ILE A 216 -3.85 7.58 -12.83
N TYR A 217 -2.52 7.68 -12.73
CA TYR A 217 -1.63 6.59 -13.05
C TYR A 217 -1.85 5.36 -12.14
N VAL A 218 -1.96 5.56 -10.82
CA VAL A 218 -2.20 4.46 -9.88
C VAL A 218 -3.56 3.79 -10.13
N ILE A 219 -4.60 4.56 -10.47
CA ILE A 219 -5.92 4.02 -10.82
C ILE A 219 -5.84 3.19 -12.11
N ILE A 220 -5.17 3.68 -13.15
CA ILE A 220 -4.98 2.94 -14.40
C ILE A 220 -4.22 1.63 -14.12
N LEU A 221 -3.14 1.70 -13.33
CA LEU A 221 -2.37 0.52 -12.92
C LEU A 221 -3.26 -0.52 -12.21
N LEU A 222 -4.11 -0.08 -11.28
CA LEU A 222 -5.06 -0.95 -10.59
C LEU A 222 -6.01 -1.65 -11.55
N VAL A 223 -6.56 -0.93 -12.52
CA VAL A 223 -7.47 -1.51 -13.53
C VAL A 223 -6.71 -2.56 -14.36
N VAL A 224 -5.51 -2.24 -14.82
CA VAL A 224 -4.66 -3.17 -15.59
C VAL A 224 -4.32 -4.42 -14.78
N LEU A 225 -3.91 -4.28 -13.52
CA LEU A 225 -3.61 -5.41 -12.63
C LEU A 225 -4.82 -6.33 -12.44
N ASN A 226 -6.02 -5.77 -12.26
CA ASN A 226 -7.24 -6.56 -12.12
C ASN A 226 -7.58 -7.30 -13.42
N ILE A 227 -7.47 -6.64 -14.59
CA ILE A 227 -7.74 -7.28 -15.89
C ILE A 227 -6.79 -8.46 -16.11
N ILE A 228 -5.48 -8.25 -15.92
CA ILE A 228 -4.48 -9.31 -16.11
C ILE A 228 -4.74 -10.47 -15.12
N SER A 229 -5.05 -10.15 -13.85
CA SER A 229 -5.36 -11.17 -12.84
C SER A 229 -6.57 -12.01 -13.21
N ILE A 230 -7.65 -11.39 -13.73
CA ILE A 230 -8.84 -12.11 -14.19
C ILE A 230 -8.52 -13.02 -15.39
N ILE A 231 -7.79 -12.50 -16.38
CA ILE A 231 -7.39 -13.28 -17.56
C ILE A 231 -6.55 -14.49 -17.14
N LYS A 232 -5.62 -14.28 -16.20
CA LYS A 232 -4.77 -15.36 -15.70
C LYS A 232 -5.58 -16.37 -14.88
N TYR A 233 -6.42 -15.90 -13.95
CA TYR A 233 -7.27 -16.77 -13.13
C TYR A 233 -8.23 -17.65 -13.94
N LYS A 234 -8.68 -17.18 -15.12
CA LYS A 234 -9.43 -18.02 -16.05
C LYS A 234 -8.61 -19.19 -16.59
N LYS A 235 -7.31 -19.00 -16.81
CA LYS A 235 -6.39 -19.98 -17.41
C LYS A 235 -5.69 -20.87 -16.38
N THR A 236 -5.77 -20.56 -15.10
CA THR A 236 -5.16 -21.38 -14.04
C THR A 236 -6.00 -22.63 -13.80
N ASP A 237 -5.34 -23.79 -13.84
CA ASP A 237 -5.94 -25.06 -13.44
C ASP A 237 -6.21 -25.07 -11.93
N ILE A 238 -7.37 -25.62 -11.57
CA ILE A 238 -7.88 -25.63 -10.20
C ILE A 238 -7.77 -27.08 -9.73
N TYR A 239 -6.81 -27.33 -8.84
CA TYR A 239 -6.51 -28.65 -8.30
C TYR A 239 -7.41 -28.96 -7.08
#